data_AF-A0A8T0R6R3-F1
#
_entry.id   AF-A0A8T0R6R3-F1
#
_cell.length_a   1.000
_cell.length_b   1.000
_cell.length_c   1.000
_cell.angle_alpha   90.00
_cell.angle_beta   90.00
_cell.angle_gamma   90.00
#
_symmetry.space_group_name_H-M   'P 1'
#
loop_
_entity.id
_entity.type
_entity.pdbx_description
1 polymer ?
#
loop_
_entity_poly.entity_id
_entity_poly.type
_entity_poly.pdbx_seq_one_letter_code
_entity_poly.pdbx_strand_id
1 'polypeptide(L)'
;MGGYENGDSPAAVAGEDGVILGVDGGTTNTVCVCLPAAMPPPESPAAVPVLARAVSGSSNRNSVGESAALETLEQVMTQALAMANTDRSAVRAVCLAVSGVNHPSDQQRMLEWIRDLFPGNAKFYVENDSVAALASGTMGKLHGCVLIAGTGSIAYGVTEDGKVARAAGAGPVLGDWGSGYGIAAQALTAVIKAHDGRGPQTSLTQDILKKLELSSPDEIIGWTYADPSWARIAALVPVVVSSAEDGDEVANKILHDSVQELADTVIAVVRRLRLCGEADEKDKFPLVLVGGVLEGNKKWDISGEVIKCISKVFPGTNPIWPEVEPAIGAALLAWSHHRKGLKLENGS
;
A
#
# COMPACT_ATOMS: atom_id res chain seq x y z
N MET A 1 -25.59 -1.14 -4.67
CA MET A 1 -26.04 -0.23 -5.74
C MET A 1 -26.15 1.16 -5.15
N GLY A 2 -25.14 1.98 -5.41
CA GLY A 2 -25.12 3.41 -5.11
C GLY A 2 -24.16 3.99 -6.15
N GLY A 3 -24.71 4.57 -7.21
CA GLY A 3 -23.94 5.11 -8.32
C GLY A 3 -23.26 6.39 -7.88
N TYR A 4 -21.96 6.50 -8.14
CA TYR A 4 -21.30 7.79 -8.19
C TYR A 4 -21.79 8.50 -9.44
N GLU A 5 -22.62 9.53 -9.25
CA GLU A 5 -22.95 10.47 -10.31
C GLU A 5 -21.66 11.20 -10.73
N ASN A 6 -21.38 11.17 -12.03
CA ASN A 6 -20.36 11.99 -12.66
C ASN A 6 -20.76 13.46 -12.52
N GLY A 7 -20.31 14.11 -11.45
CA GLY A 7 -20.27 15.55 -11.38
C GLY A 7 -19.09 16.04 -12.20
N ASP A 8 -19.36 16.63 -13.36
CA ASP A 8 -18.41 17.46 -14.12
C ASP A 8 -17.95 18.62 -13.23
N SER A 9 -16.88 18.41 -12.45
CA SER A 9 -16.05 19.50 -11.96
C SER A 9 -15.26 20.05 -13.13
N PRO A 10 -15.16 21.38 -13.31
CA PRO A 10 -14.35 21.95 -14.37
C PRO A 10 -12.91 21.47 -14.18
N ALA A 11 -12.39 20.77 -15.19
CA ALA A 11 -11.02 20.28 -15.20
C ALA A 11 -10.09 21.47 -14.92
N ALA A 12 -9.44 21.46 -13.77
CA ALA A 12 -8.41 22.43 -13.46
C ALA A 12 -7.33 22.27 -14.53
N VAL A 13 -7.12 23.32 -15.33
CA VAL A 13 -6.13 23.32 -16.41
C VAL A 13 -4.75 23.43 -15.77
N ALA A 14 -3.76 22.69 -16.27
CA ALA A 14 -2.37 22.89 -15.90
C ALA A 14 -1.98 24.36 -16.14
N GLY A 15 -1.74 25.11 -15.05
CA GLY A 15 -1.27 26.50 -15.14
C GLY A 15 0.17 26.59 -15.66
N GLU A 16 0.61 27.78 -16.05
CA GLU A 16 1.98 28.06 -16.54
C GLU A 16 3.10 27.61 -15.56
N ASP A 17 2.76 27.43 -14.28
CA ASP A 17 3.68 27.03 -13.21
C ASP A 17 4.10 25.54 -13.26
N GLY A 18 3.42 24.72 -14.06
CA GLY A 18 3.70 23.29 -14.23
C GLY A 18 2.99 22.38 -13.22
N VAL A 19 3.37 21.11 -13.20
CA VAL A 19 2.66 20.05 -12.46
C VAL A 19 3.58 19.18 -11.60
N ILE A 20 2.98 18.48 -10.64
CA ILE A 20 3.62 17.52 -9.75
C ILE A 20 2.98 16.15 -9.98
N LEU A 21 3.80 15.11 -10.10
CA LEU A 21 3.32 13.73 -10.18
C LEU A 21 3.58 12.99 -8.87
N GLY A 22 2.57 12.24 -8.42
CA GLY A 22 2.72 11.25 -7.37
C GLY A 22 2.35 9.88 -7.90
N VAL A 23 3.24 8.91 -7.71
CA VAL A 23 3.04 7.54 -8.18
C VAL A 23 3.09 6.60 -6.99
N ASP A 24 2.08 5.74 -6.87
CA ASP A 24 2.02 4.60 -5.97
C ASP A 24 2.02 3.31 -6.78
N GLY A 25 3.13 2.57 -6.73
CA GLY A 25 3.36 1.36 -7.50
C GLY A 25 3.29 0.11 -6.63
N GLY A 26 2.22 -0.66 -6.77
CA GLY A 26 1.97 -1.86 -5.96
C GLY A 26 2.07 -3.17 -6.72
N THR A 27 1.70 -4.26 -6.03
CA THR A 27 1.67 -5.62 -6.60
C THR A 27 0.45 -5.84 -7.50
N THR A 28 -0.67 -5.18 -7.21
CA THR A 28 -1.92 -5.35 -7.99
C THR A 28 -2.04 -4.26 -9.05
N ASN A 29 -1.93 -3.00 -8.64
CA ASN A 29 -2.13 -1.83 -9.49
C ASN A 29 -1.02 -0.81 -9.25
N THR A 30 -0.88 0.10 -10.21
CA THR A 30 -0.05 1.29 -10.13
C THR A 30 -0.93 2.50 -10.38
N VAL A 31 -0.88 3.50 -9.52
CA VAL A 31 -1.66 4.74 -9.67
C VAL A 31 -0.72 5.92 -9.83
N CYS A 32 -1.01 6.79 -10.79
CA CYS A 32 -0.36 8.10 -10.92
C CYS A 32 -1.42 9.20 -10.79
N VAL A 33 -1.15 10.20 -9.95
CA VAL A 33 -1.94 11.42 -9.83
C VAL A 33 -1.11 12.63 -10.24
N CYS A 34 -1.80 13.60 -10.86
CA CYS A 34 -1.23 14.86 -11.30
C CYS A 34 -1.85 16.01 -10.49
N LEU A 35 -1.02 16.80 -9.83
CA LEU A 35 -1.40 18.00 -9.07
C LEU A 35 -0.81 19.26 -9.72
N PRO A 36 -1.42 20.44 -9.57
CA PRO A 36 -0.77 21.69 -9.94
C PRO A 36 0.44 21.96 -9.04
N ALA A 37 1.55 22.47 -9.61
CA ALA A 37 2.74 22.82 -8.82
C ALA A 37 2.51 24.05 -7.93
N ALA A 38 1.78 25.04 -8.46
CA ALA A 38 1.33 26.20 -7.71
C ALA A 38 -0.04 25.93 -7.09
N MET A 39 -0.05 25.53 -5.82
CA MET A 39 -1.26 25.40 -5.00
C MET A 39 -0.99 25.86 -3.57
N PRO A 40 -2.00 26.33 -2.83
CA PRO A 40 -1.88 26.52 -1.39
C PRO A 40 -1.68 25.16 -0.68
N PRO A 41 -1.08 25.13 0.52
CA PRO A 41 -1.09 23.92 1.33
C PRO A 41 -2.53 23.45 1.57
N PRO A 42 -2.85 22.18 1.30
CA PRO A 42 -4.20 21.67 1.47
C PRO A 42 -4.57 21.66 2.96
N GLU A 43 -5.73 22.21 3.28
CA GLU A 43 -6.25 22.25 4.66
C GLU A 43 -6.96 20.95 5.06
N SER A 44 -7.40 20.17 4.08
CA SER A 44 -8.07 18.88 4.25
C SER A 44 -7.82 17.95 3.05
N PRO A 45 -8.09 16.64 3.17
CA PRO A 45 -7.96 15.69 2.07
C PRO A 45 -8.81 16.09 0.84
N ALA A 46 -10.06 16.54 1.06
CA ALA A 46 -10.96 16.97 0.00
C ALA A 46 -10.51 18.24 -0.74
N ALA A 47 -9.59 19.02 -0.16
CA ALA A 47 -9.09 20.25 -0.76
C ALA A 47 -7.90 20.01 -1.72
N VAL A 48 -7.43 18.78 -1.88
CA VAL A 48 -6.31 18.47 -2.79
C VAL A 48 -6.80 18.55 -4.25
N PRO A 49 -6.27 19.47 -5.07
CA PRO A 49 -6.73 19.67 -6.44
C PRO A 49 -6.07 18.65 -7.38
N VAL A 50 -6.74 17.52 -7.60
CA VAL A 50 -6.29 16.48 -8.54
C VAL A 50 -6.68 16.88 -9.97
N LEU A 51 -5.68 17.14 -10.82
CA LEU A 51 -5.89 17.46 -12.24
C LEU A 51 -6.23 16.20 -13.05
N ALA A 52 -5.54 15.11 -12.74
CA ALA A 52 -5.74 13.82 -13.38
C ALA A 52 -5.32 12.66 -12.48
N ARG A 53 -5.92 11.50 -12.76
CA ARG A 53 -5.63 10.22 -12.09
C ARG A 53 -5.65 9.11 -13.13
N ALA A 54 -4.56 8.37 -13.25
CA ALA A 54 -4.44 7.20 -14.12
C ALA A 54 -4.09 5.95 -13.33
N VAL A 55 -4.54 4.79 -13.81
CA VAL A 55 -4.31 3.49 -13.17
C VAL A 55 -3.82 2.50 -14.23
N SER A 56 -2.78 1.73 -13.89
CA SER A 56 -2.29 0.61 -14.70
C SER A 56 -2.09 -0.64 -13.81
N GLY A 57 -1.58 -1.71 -14.39
CA GLY A 57 -1.31 -2.98 -13.72
C GLY A 57 -0.17 -2.92 -12.69
N SER A 58 0.40 -4.09 -12.37
CA SER A 58 1.47 -4.22 -11.39
C SER A 58 2.78 -3.57 -11.83
N SER A 59 3.40 -2.79 -10.94
CA SER A 59 4.79 -2.32 -11.09
C SER A 59 5.74 -2.99 -10.11
N ASN A 60 5.33 -4.09 -9.47
CA ASN A 60 6.21 -4.84 -8.57
C ASN A 60 7.13 -5.76 -9.37
N ARG A 61 8.41 -5.37 -9.47
CA ARG A 61 9.45 -6.13 -10.19
C ARG A 61 9.58 -7.60 -9.75
N ASN A 62 9.30 -7.90 -8.48
CA ASN A 62 9.39 -9.28 -7.96
C ASN A 62 8.21 -10.13 -8.44
N SER A 63 7.11 -9.50 -8.86
CA SER A 63 5.91 -10.16 -9.36
C SER A 63 5.90 -10.29 -10.88
N VAL A 64 6.26 -9.23 -11.61
CA VAL A 64 6.12 -9.17 -13.09
C VAL A 64 7.45 -9.04 -13.85
N GLY A 65 8.57 -8.96 -13.14
CA GLY A 65 9.88 -8.68 -13.73
C GLY A 65 10.13 -7.19 -13.94
N GLU A 66 11.39 -6.83 -14.17
CA GLU A 66 11.82 -5.44 -14.22
C GLU A 66 11.29 -4.67 -15.43
N SER A 67 11.42 -5.22 -16.64
CA SER A 67 11.00 -4.52 -17.86
C SER A 67 9.50 -4.18 -17.85
N ALA A 68 8.65 -5.14 -17.50
CA ALA A 68 7.20 -4.93 -17.42
C ALA A 68 6.81 -3.92 -16.33
N ALA A 69 7.53 -3.91 -15.21
CA ALA A 69 7.31 -2.93 -14.14
C ALA A 69 7.64 -1.50 -14.60
N LEU A 70 8.77 -1.30 -15.29
CA LEU A 70 9.16 0.01 -15.81
C LEU A 70 8.22 0.51 -16.91
N GLU A 71 7.78 -0.38 -17.81
CA GLU A 71 6.79 -0.07 -18.85
C GLU A 71 5.46 0.39 -18.23
N THR A 72 5.00 -0.32 -17.19
CA THR A 72 3.77 0.04 -16.46
C THR A 72 3.88 1.43 -15.82
N LEU A 73 5.02 1.76 -15.21
CA LEU A 73 5.27 3.06 -14.60
C LEU A 73 5.29 4.18 -15.64
N GLU A 74 5.98 3.99 -16.77
CA GLU A 74 6.01 4.98 -17.84
C GLU A 74 4.63 5.21 -18.46
N GLN A 75 3.88 4.12 -18.68
CA GLN A 75 2.53 4.16 -19.23
C GLN A 75 1.59 4.97 -18.33
N VAL A 76 1.56 4.68 -17.02
CA VAL A 76 0.63 5.35 -16.10
C VAL A 76 0.96 6.83 -15.94
N MET A 77 2.24 7.21 -15.92
CA MET A 77 2.65 8.62 -15.89
C MET A 77 2.25 9.34 -17.18
N THR A 78 2.47 8.72 -18.33
CA THR A 78 2.11 9.29 -19.64
C THR A 78 0.60 9.49 -19.77
N GLN A 79 -0.21 8.53 -19.29
CA GLN A 79 -1.67 8.64 -19.25
C GLN A 79 -2.14 9.78 -18.34
N ALA A 80 -1.56 9.91 -17.13
CA ALA A 80 -1.92 10.98 -16.21
C ALA A 80 -1.62 12.38 -16.80
N LEU A 81 -0.48 12.54 -17.46
CA LEU A 81 -0.12 13.80 -18.14
C LEU A 81 -1.07 14.12 -19.29
N ALA A 82 -1.39 13.13 -20.14
CA ALA A 82 -2.34 13.29 -21.23
C ALA A 82 -3.74 13.71 -20.73
N MET A 83 -4.23 13.07 -19.66
CA MET A 83 -5.51 13.42 -19.03
C MET A 83 -5.50 14.82 -18.39
N ALA A 84 -4.35 15.27 -17.88
CA ALA A 84 -4.15 16.63 -17.37
C ALA A 84 -3.89 17.67 -18.49
N ASN A 85 -3.96 17.24 -19.76
CA ASN A 85 -3.69 18.06 -20.95
C ASN A 85 -2.32 18.76 -20.88
N THR A 86 -1.29 18.02 -20.46
CA THR A 86 0.08 18.50 -20.32
C THR A 86 1.09 17.44 -20.74
N ASP A 87 2.38 17.75 -20.69
CA ASP A 87 3.47 16.86 -21.10
C ASP A 87 4.63 16.85 -20.10
N ARG A 88 5.64 16.03 -20.39
CA ARG A 88 6.79 15.81 -19.50
C ARG A 88 7.58 17.09 -19.20
N SER A 89 7.57 18.10 -20.08
CA SER A 89 8.29 19.37 -19.90
C SER A 89 7.66 20.28 -18.84
N ALA A 90 6.37 20.11 -18.55
CA ALA A 90 5.66 20.84 -17.50
C ALA A 90 5.89 20.26 -16.10
N VAL A 91 6.47 19.06 -15.99
CA VAL A 91 6.67 18.39 -14.71
C VAL A 91 7.78 19.07 -13.90
N ARG A 92 7.45 19.49 -12.68
CA ARG A 92 8.39 20.14 -11.76
C ARG A 92 8.97 19.17 -10.74
N ALA A 93 8.19 18.20 -10.31
CA ALA A 93 8.66 17.12 -9.46
C ALA A 93 7.84 15.85 -9.60
N VAL A 94 8.47 14.71 -9.33
CA VAL A 94 7.83 13.40 -9.25
C VAL A 94 8.24 12.71 -7.96
N CYS A 95 7.28 12.17 -7.22
CA CYS A 95 7.55 11.16 -6.19
C CYS A 95 7.08 9.81 -6.70
N LEU A 96 8.02 8.90 -6.84
CA LEU A 96 7.81 7.52 -7.26
C LEU A 96 7.94 6.62 -6.04
N ALA A 97 6.80 6.27 -5.44
CA ALA A 97 6.74 5.36 -4.30
C ALA A 97 6.37 3.97 -4.79
N VAL A 98 7.31 3.02 -4.78
CA VAL A 98 7.13 1.72 -5.44
C VAL A 98 7.53 0.58 -4.53
N SER A 99 6.70 -0.46 -4.54
CA SER A 99 6.95 -1.71 -3.85
C SER A 99 8.24 -2.36 -4.36
N GLY A 100 9.08 -2.83 -3.43
CA GLY A 100 10.37 -3.44 -3.75
C GLY A 100 11.56 -2.48 -3.79
N VAL A 101 11.34 -1.16 -3.66
CA VAL A 101 12.41 -0.20 -3.37
C VAL A 101 12.80 -0.33 -1.90
N ASN A 102 13.88 -1.10 -1.64
CA ASN A 102 14.24 -1.51 -0.28
C ASN A 102 15.67 -1.14 0.11
N HIS A 103 16.53 -0.87 -0.88
CA HIS A 103 17.93 -0.55 -0.69
C HIS A 103 18.30 0.72 -1.47
N PRO A 104 19.31 1.50 -1.03
CA PRO A 104 19.77 2.68 -1.77
C PRO A 104 20.13 2.42 -3.24
N SER A 105 20.59 1.21 -3.58
CA SER A 105 20.84 0.81 -4.97
C SER A 105 19.56 0.71 -5.80
N ASP A 106 18.43 0.27 -5.21
CA ASP A 106 17.13 0.23 -5.88
C ASP A 106 16.65 1.65 -6.17
N GLN A 107 16.77 2.54 -5.17
CA GLN A 107 16.44 3.95 -5.29
C GLN A 107 17.26 4.61 -6.40
N GLN A 108 18.58 4.43 -6.40
CA GLN A 108 19.47 5.02 -7.38
C GLN A 108 19.15 4.55 -8.81
N ARG A 109 18.93 3.25 -9.00
CA ARG A 109 18.57 2.68 -10.31
C ARG A 109 17.28 3.28 -10.85
N MET A 110 16.25 3.42 -10.02
CA MET A 110 14.99 4.04 -10.43
C MET A 110 15.12 5.55 -10.65
N LEU A 111 15.97 6.23 -9.88
CA LEU A 111 16.29 7.65 -10.09
C LEU A 111 16.99 7.88 -11.43
N GLU A 112 17.89 6.99 -11.83
CA GLU A 112 18.54 7.03 -13.14
C GLU A 112 17.52 6.82 -14.26
N TRP A 113 16.71 5.76 -14.16
CA TRP A 113 15.66 5.47 -15.14
C TRP A 113 14.67 6.62 -15.32
N ILE A 114 14.14 7.20 -14.24
CA ILE A 114 13.14 8.28 -14.35
C ILE A 114 13.75 9.58 -14.90
N ARG A 115 15.03 9.84 -14.67
CA ARG A 115 15.73 11.01 -15.23
C ARG A 115 15.81 10.94 -16.76
N ASP A 116 15.96 9.75 -17.31
CA ASP A 116 16.00 9.56 -18.77
C ASP A 116 14.62 9.80 -19.42
N LEU A 117 13.53 9.65 -18.65
CA LEU A 117 12.17 9.84 -19.16
C LEU A 117 11.76 11.32 -19.27
N PHE A 118 12.24 12.18 -18.37
CA PHE A 118 11.74 13.55 -18.24
C PHE A 118 12.81 14.58 -18.66
N PRO A 119 12.53 15.44 -19.65
CA PRO A 119 13.47 16.48 -20.04
C PRO A 119 13.54 17.61 -19.00
N GLY A 120 14.74 18.15 -18.75
CA GLY A 120 14.93 19.40 -17.98
C GLY A 120 15.23 19.22 -16.48
N ASN A 121 14.77 20.18 -15.67
CA ASN A 121 15.17 20.35 -14.26
C ASN A 121 14.17 19.75 -13.24
N ALA A 122 13.37 18.77 -13.65
CA ALA A 122 12.42 18.11 -12.75
C ALA A 122 13.15 17.45 -11.57
N LYS A 123 12.56 17.53 -10.37
CA LYS A 123 13.10 16.89 -9.17
C LYS A 123 12.45 15.53 -8.97
N PHE A 124 13.25 14.49 -8.72
CA PHE A 124 12.76 13.12 -8.56
C PHE A 124 13.03 12.61 -7.15
N TYR A 125 12.01 12.01 -6.55
CA TYR A 125 12.07 11.33 -5.27
C TYR A 125 11.65 9.89 -5.50
N VAL A 126 12.47 8.93 -5.06
CA VAL A 126 12.15 7.51 -5.15
C VAL A 126 12.07 6.96 -3.75
N GLU A 127 10.88 6.48 -3.41
CA GLU A 127 10.56 6.01 -2.08
C GLU A 127 9.98 4.60 -2.11
N ASN A 128 9.92 3.97 -0.95
CA ASN A 128 9.13 2.77 -0.76
C ASN A 128 7.63 3.14 -0.74
N ASP A 129 6.76 2.24 -1.23
CA ASP A 129 5.29 2.40 -1.20
C ASP A 129 4.76 2.76 0.19
N SER A 130 5.36 2.22 1.26
CA SER A 130 5.00 2.58 2.64
C SER A 130 5.16 4.07 3.00
N VAL A 131 6.07 4.80 2.35
CA VAL A 131 6.25 6.23 2.59
C VAL A 131 5.05 7.01 2.04
N ALA A 132 4.59 6.67 0.84
CA ALA A 132 3.40 7.27 0.24
C ALA A 132 2.11 6.92 1.01
N ALA A 133 2.01 5.67 1.49
CA ALA A 133 0.90 5.23 2.33
C ALA A 133 0.85 5.98 3.67
N LEU A 134 2.00 6.19 4.33
CA LEU A 134 2.04 7.03 5.53
C LEU A 134 1.69 8.49 5.22
N ALA A 135 2.17 9.01 4.10
CA ALA A 135 1.91 10.38 3.67
C ALA A 135 0.42 10.63 3.35
N SER A 136 -0.30 9.65 2.81
CA SER A 136 -1.74 9.82 2.51
C SER A 136 -2.58 9.96 3.78
N GLY A 137 -2.27 9.18 4.83
CA GLY A 137 -2.95 9.31 6.12
C GLY A 137 -2.51 10.53 6.95
N THR A 138 -1.35 11.12 6.64
CA THR A 138 -0.76 12.24 7.41
C THR A 138 -0.70 13.56 6.64
N MET A 139 -1.33 13.62 5.45
CA MET A 139 -1.32 14.78 4.56
C MET A 139 0.09 15.31 4.26
N GLY A 140 1.02 14.39 4.00
CA GLY A 140 2.41 14.70 3.63
C GLY A 140 3.34 15.09 4.78
N LYS A 141 2.90 14.99 6.05
CA LYS A 141 3.74 15.30 7.22
C LYS A 141 4.80 14.24 7.56
N LEU A 142 4.56 12.97 7.19
CA LEU A 142 5.43 11.83 7.48
C LEU A 142 5.81 11.72 8.97
N HIS A 143 4.81 11.48 9.81
CA HIS A 143 5.00 11.21 11.23
C HIS A 143 4.07 10.09 11.67
N GLY A 144 4.54 9.21 12.56
CA GLY A 144 3.80 8.08 13.11
C GLY A 144 4.17 6.76 12.45
N CYS A 145 3.19 5.86 12.32
CA CYS A 145 3.38 4.53 11.75
C CYS A 145 2.31 4.25 10.70
N VAL A 146 2.66 3.53 9.64
CA VAL A 146 1.71 2.92 8.71
C VAL A 146 1.81 1.41 8.83
N LEU A 147 0.67 0.73 8.77
CA LEU A 147 0.55 -0.70 8.51
C LEU A 147 -0.10 -0.88 7.14
N ILE A 148 0.62 -1.52 6.23
CA ILE A 148 0.08 -2.00 4.97
C ILE A 148 -0.19 -3.49 5.13
N ALA A 149 -1.41 -3.93 4.81
CA ALA A 149 -1.72 -5.34 4.60
C ALA A 149 -2.61 -5.50 3.34
N GLY A 150 -1.96 -5.84 2.24
CA GLY A 150 -2.57 -6.17 0.95
C GLY A 150 -2.11 -7.56 0.53
N THR A 151 -1.58 -7.70 -0.69
CA THR A 151 -0.94 -8.96 -1.12
C THR A 151 0.24 -9.34 -0.20
N GLY A 152 1.08 -8.36 0.16
CA GLY A 152 2.11 -8.47 1.20
C GLY A 152 1.75 -7.61 2.41
N SER A 153 2.61 -7.58 3.43
CA SER A 153 2.41 -6.75 4.62
C SER A 153 3.69 -6.08 5.10
N ILE A 154 3.61 -4.85 5.58
CA ILE A 154 4.75 -4.10 6.13
C ILE A 154 4.25 -3.09 7.16
N ALA A 155 5.00 -2.88 8.24
CA ALA A 155 4.88 -1.65 9.03
C ALA A 155 6.11 -0.76 8.81
N TYR A 156 5.85 0.53 8.67
CA TYR A 156 6.88 1.56 8.50
C TYR A 156 6.54 2.75 9.38
N GLY A 157 7.54 3.28 10.08
CA GLY A 157 7.35 4.41 10.98
C GLY A 157 8.38 5.50 10.78
N VAL A 158 7.96 6.72 11.07
CA VAL A 158 8.77 7.95 11.01
C VAL A 158 8.50 8.79 12.25
N THR A 159 9.56 9.19 12.92
CA THR A 159 9.54 10.14 14.05
C THR A 159 9.57 11.58 13.55
N GLU A 160 9.21 12.56 14.39
CA GLU A 160 9.27 13.98 13.99
C GLU A 160 10.69 14.45 13.62
N ASP A 161 11.73 13.85 14.22
CA ASP A 161 13.13 14.13 13.89
C ASP A 161 13.66 13.32 12.69
N GLY A 162 12.79 12.59 11.99
CA GLY A 162 13.08 11.91 10.74
C GLY A 162 13.74 10.54 10.88
N LYS A 163 13.86 9.98 12.09
CA LYS A 163 14.27 8.57 12.24
C LYS A 163 13.20 7.65 11.71
N VAL A 164 13.64 6.59 11.03
CA VAL A 164 12.78 5.62 10.36
C VAL A 164 13.01 4.22 10.89
N ALA A 165 11.96 3.41 10.91
CA ALA A 165 12.05 1.98 11.16
C ALA A 165 11.00 1.23 10.34
N ARG A 166 11.31 -0.03 10.05
CA ARG A 166 10.38 -0.96 9.41
C ARG A 166 10.42 -2.34 10.05
N ALA A 167 9.33 -3.08 9.88
CA ALA A 167 9.20 -4.49 10.20
C ALA A 167 8.33 -5.19 9.14
N ALA A 168 8.55 -6.49 8.93
CA ALA A 168 8.00 -7.26 7.81
C ALA A 168 8.37 -6.66 6.43
N GLY A 169 7.63 -7.02 5.37
CA GLY A 169 7.88 -6.56 4.00
C GLY A 169 9.05 -7.27 3.32
N ALA A 170 9.43 -8.45 3.84
CA ALA A 170 10.50 -9.28 3.28
C ALA A 170 9.98 -10.23 2.19
N GLY A 171 8.67 -10.25 1.95
CA GLY A 171 8.01 -11.12 0.99
C GLY A 171 7.60 -12.47 1.58
N PRO A 172 6.80 -13.23 0.84
CA PRO A 172 6.07 -14.40 1.35
C PRO A 172 6.95 -15.60 1.74
N VAL A 173 8.20 -15.63 1.28
CA VAL A 173 9.15 -16.70 1.64
C VAL A 173 9.73 -16.46 3.04
N LEU A 174 9.87 -15.19 3.44
CA LEU A 174 10.57 -14.78 4.65
C LEU A 174 9.63 -14.30 5.75
N GLY A 175 8.32 -14.24 5.48
CA GLY A 175 7.33 -13.76 6.43
C GLY A 175 6.07 -13.28 5.74
N ASP A 176 5.56 -12.12 6.19
CA ASP A 176 4.31 -11.52 5.74
C ASP A 176 3.09 -12.42 5.99
N TRP A 177 3.10 -13.19 7.09
CA TRP A 177 2.03 -14.15 7.42
C TRP A 177 0.67 -13.51 7.68
N GLY A 178 0.66 -12.23 8.08
CA GLY A 178 -0.55 -11.42 8.20
C GLY A 178 -1.06 -10.81 6.90
N SER A 179 -0.31 -10.94 5.80
CA SER A 179 -0.73 -10.45 4.48
C SER A 179 -1.80 -11.33 3.84
N GLY A 180 -2.40 -10.85 2.76
CA GLY A 180 -3.37 -11.63 2.00
C GLY A 180 -2.76 -12.89 1.38
N TYR A 181 -1.51 -12.83 0.91
CA TYR A 181 -0.79 -14.03 0.49
C TYR A 181 -0.60 -14.98 1.68
N GLY A 182 -0.14 -14.46 2.83
CA GLY A 182 0.10 -15.25 4.03
C GLY A 182 -1.14 -15.98 4.54
N ILE A 183 -2.28 -15.29 4.62
CA ILE A 183 -3.58 -15.85 5.00
C ILE A 183 -3.99 -16.96 4.02
N ALA A 184 -3.96 -16.68 2.72
CA ALA A 184 -4.37 -17.62 1.69
C ALA A 184 -3.44 -18.84 1.59
N ALA A 185 -2.14 -18.66 1.70
CA ALA A 185 -1.16 -19.75 1.67
C ALA A 185 -1.33 -20.70 2.86
N GLN A 186 -1.63 -20.15 4.05
CA GLN A 186 -1.98 -20.96 5.22
C GLN A 186 -3.28 -21.75 4.99
N ALA A 187 -4.29 -21.14 4.36
CA ALA A 187 -5.54 -21.83 4.03
C ALA A 187 -5.34 -22.96 3.00
N LEU A 188 -4.59 -22.71 1.92
CA LEU A 188 -4.21 -23.76 0.95
C LEU A 188 -3.45 -24.89 1.62
N THR A 189 -2.50 -24.56 2.51
CA THR A 189 -1.76 -25.55 3.29
C THR A 189 -2.69 -26.37 4.19
N ALA A 190 -3.69 -25.73 4.81
CA ALA A 190 -4.68 -26.41 5.64
C ALA A 190 -5.55 -27.38 4.82
N VAL A 191 -5.96 -27.00 3.61
CA VAL A 191 -6.70 -27.89 2.70
C VAL A 191 -5.89 -29.13 2.34
N ILE A 192 -4.60 -28.96 1.98
CA ILE A 192 -3.73 -30.10 1.67
C ILE A 192 -3.54 -31.00 2.90
N LYS A 193 -3.32 -30.43 4.09
CA LYS A 193 -3.21 -31.19 5.34
C LYS A 193 -4.49 -31.95 5.68
N ALA A 194 -5.66 -31.36 5.44
CA ALA A 194 -6.94 -32.01 5.65
C ALA A 194 -7.13 -33.18 4.66
N HIS A 195 -6.68 -33.02 3.42
CA HIS A 195 -6.76 -34.02 2.38
C HIS A 195 -5.84 -35.22 2.64
N ASP A 196 -4.58 -34.99 3.03
CA ASP A 196 -3.59 -36.04 3.28
C ASP A 196 -3.63 -36.62 4.70
N GLY A 197 -4.55 -36.13 5.54
CA GLY A 197 -4.79 -36.63 6.90
C GLY A 197 -3.84 -36.10 7.98
N ARG A 198 -2.96 -35.14 7.67
CA ARG A 198 -2.09 -34.48 8.66
C ARG A 198 -2.76 -33.36 9.47
N GLY A 199 -3.93 -32.91 9.04
CA GLY A 199 -4.69 -31.82 9.66
C GLY A 199 -6.17 -32.17 9.88
N PRO A 200 -6.88 -31.35 10.66
CA PRO A 200 -8.32 -31.50 10.84
C PRO A 200 -9.07 -31.28 9.53
N GLN A 201 -10.27 -31.85 9.42
CA GLN A 201 -11.20 -31.50 8.34
C GLN A 201 -11.65 -30.04 8.48
N THR A 202 -11.88 -29.36 7.36
CA THR A 202 -12.24 -27.94 7.29
C THR A 202 -13.15 -27.66 6.11
N SER A 203 -14.06 -26.71 6.24
CA SER A 203 -14.92 -26.24 5.15
C SER A 203 -14.10 -25.58 4.03
N LEU A 204 -12.91 -25.03 4.37
CA LEU A 204 -11.97 -24.43 3.41
C LEU A 204 -11.70 -25.33 2.21
N THR A 205 -11.70 -26.66 2.39
CA THR A 205 -11.50 -27.62 1.30
C THR A 205 -12.56 -27.43 0.22
N GLN A 206 -13.84 -27.48 0.58
CA GLN A 206 -14.93 -27.35 -0.40
C GLN A 206 -15.05 -25.91 -0.89
N ASP A 207 -14.85 -24.92 -0.01
CA ASP A 207 -15.01 -23.51 -0.34
C ASP A 207 -13.96 -23.02 -1.34
N ILE A 208 -12.69 -23.44 -1.17
CA ILE A 208 -11.60 -23.11 -2.09
C ILE A 208 -11.73 -23.88 -3.41
N LEU A 209 -12.04 -25.17 -3.39
CA LEU A 209 -12.24 -25.93 -4.63
C LEU A 209 -13.36 -25.32 -5.48
N LYS A 210 -14.47 -24.93 -4.84
CA LYS A 210 -15.57 -24.22 -5.51
C LYS A 210 -15.13 -22.88 -6.08
N LYS A 211 -14.35 -22.08 -5.34
CA LYS A 211 -13.84 -20.78 -5.80
C LYS A 211 -12.91 -20.93 -7.01
N LEU A 212 -12.12 -22.00 -7.03
CA LEU A 212 -11.12 -22.27 -8.07
C LEU A 212 -11.64 -23.14 -9.21
N GLU A 213 -12.89 -23.61 -9.14
CA GLU A 213 -13.51 -24.53 -10.09
C GLU A 213 -12.72 -25.84 -10.26
N LEU A 214 -12.14 -26.34 -9.17
CA LEU A 214 -11.35 -27.57 -9.12
C LEU A 214 -12.20 -28.74 -8.61
N SER A 215 -11.93 -29.94 -9.13
CA SER A 215 -12.71 -31.14 -8.74
C SER A 215 -12.14 -31.87 -7.53
N SER A 216 -10.86 -31.65 -7.21
CA SER A 216 -10.16 -32.37 -6.13
C SER A 216 -9.04 -31.53 -5.49
N PRO A 217 -8.67 -31.77 -4.22
CA PRO A 217 -7.52 -31.10 -3.59
C PRO A 217 -6.18 -31.32 -4.31
N ASP A 218 -6.00 -32.43 -5.01
CA ASP A 218 -4.78 -32.71 -5.79
C ASP A 218 -4.55 -31.67 -6.90
N GLU A 219 -5.62 -31.14 -7.51
CA GLU A 219 -5.54 -30.12 -8.55
C GLU A 219 -5.01 -28.77 -8.05
N ILE A 220 -5.06 -28.51 -6.73
CA ILE A 220 -4.51 -27.29 -6.12
C ILE A 220 -3.00 -27.18 -6.39
N ILE A 221 -2.30 -28.32 -6.46
CA ILE A 221 -0.86 -28.35 -6.78
C ILE A 221 -0.63 -27.76 -8.16
N GLY A 222 -1.32 -28.29 -9.18
CA GLY A 222 -1.24 -27.79 -10.55
C GLY A 222 -1.66 -26.32 -10.66
N TRP A 223 -2.76 -25.95 -9.99
CA TRP A 223 -3.22 -24.57 -9.95
C TRP A 223 -2.17 -23.62 -9.34
N THR A 224 -1.50 -24.01 -8.26
CA THR A 224 -0.51 -23.18 -7.55
C THR A 224 0.74 -22.95 -8.39
N TYR A 225 1.26 -23.98 -9.05
CA TYR A 225 2.50 -23.87 -9.84
C TYR A 225 2.30 -23.34 -11.26
N ALA A 226 1.06 -23.29 -11.77
CA ALA A 226 0.75 -22.76 -13.09
C ALA A 226 0.99 -21.24 -13.23
N ASP A 227 0.92 -20.49 -12.13
CA ASP A 227 1.09 -19.03 -12.13
C ASP A 227 1.71 -18.59 -10.79
N PRO A 228 2.91 -17.97 -10.80
CA PRO A 228 3.61 -17.53 -9.59
C PRO A 228 3.04 -16.25 -8.96
N SER A 229 1.97 -15.66 -9.52
CA SER A 229 1.38 -14.40 -9.06
C SER A 229 0.94 -14.46 -7.59
N TRP A 230 1.54 -13.59 -6.76
CA TRP A 230 1.17 -13.47 -5.36
C TRP A 230 -0.26 -12.92 -5.19
N ALA A 231 -0.68 -12.03 -6.08
CA ALA A 231 -2.02 -11.44 -6.04
C ALA A 231 -3.10 -12.50 -6.27
N ARG A 232 -2.84 -13.50 -7.12
CA ARG A 232 -3.74 -14.62 -7.39
C ARG A 232 -3.98 -15.49 -6.16
N ILE A 233 -2.92 -15.74 -5.38
CA ILE A 233 -3.04 -16.44 -4.08
C ILE A 233 -3.82 -15.58 -3.09
N ALA A 234 -3.42 -14.31 -2.92
CA ALA A 234 -4.07 -13.38 -1.99
C ALA A 234 -5.58 -13.16 -2.28
N ALA A 235 -6.03 -13.36 -3.53
CA ALA A 235 -7.43 -13.28 -3.91
C ALA A 235 -8.33 -14.35 -3.24
N LEU A 236 -7.76 -15.32 -2.53
CA LEU A 236 -8.49 -16.32 -1.75
C LEU A 236 -8.89 -15.84 -0.34
N VAL A 237 -8.36 -14.70 0.15
CA VAL A 237 -8.69 -14.17 1.48
C VAL A 237 -10.20 -14.08 1.76
N PRO A 238 -11.06 -13.59 0.83
CA PRO A 238 -12.49 -13.54 1.08
C PRO A 238 -13.13 -14.90 1.35
N VAL A 239 -12.58 -15.99 0.77
CA VAL A 239 -13.05 -17.36 1.06
C VAL A 239 -12.69 -17.74 2.50
N VAL A 240 -11.46 -17.46 2.92
CA VAL A 240 -11.00 -17.73 4.29
C VAL A 240 -11.82 -16.98 5.32
N VAL A 241 -12.10 -15.70 5.05
CA VAL A 241 -12.98 -14.87 5.89
C VAL A 241 -14.38 -15.46 5.96
N SER A 242 -14.99 -15.82 4.83
CA SER A 242 -16.34 -16.41 4.80
C SER A 242 -16.40 -17.71 5.60
N SER A 243 -15.43 -18.63 5.42
CA SER A 243 -15.40 -19.89 6.16
C SER A 243 -15.27 -19.65 7.67
N ALA A 244 -14.46 -18.67 8.09
CA ALA A 244 -14.35 -18.29 9.50
C ALA A 244 -15.67 -17.70 10.06
N GLU A 245 -16.34 -16.84 9.28
CA GLU A 245 -17.63 -16.25 9.63
C GLU A 245 -18.75 -17.30 9.78
N ASP A 246 -18.64 -18.40 9.03
CA ASP A 246 -19.52 -19.58 9.07
C ASP A 246 -19.14 -20.58 10.18
N GLY A 247 -18.08 -20.30 10.95
CA GLY A 247 -17.69 -21.05 12.15
C GLY A 247 -16.61 -22.10 11.94
N ASP A 248 -15.90 -22.12 10.81
CA ASP A 248 -14.77 -23.02 10.60
C ASP A 248 -13.60 -22.66 11.54
N GLU A 249 -13.22 -23.60 12.41
CA GLU A 249 -12.20 -23.37 13.44
C GLU A 249 -10.79 -23.17 12.84
N VAL A 250 -10.50 -23.81 11.71
CA VAL A 250 -9.19 -23.71 11.04
C VAL A 250 -9.04 -22.33 10.41
N ALA A 251 -10.05 -21.86 9.70
CA ALA A 251 -10.10 -20.52 9.14
C ALA A 251 -10.04 -19.45 10.23
N ASN A 252 -10.80 -19.60 11.32
CA ASN A 252 -10.73 -18.69 12.48
C ASN A 252 -9.32 -18.62 13.07
N LYS A 253 -8.66 -19.77 13.24
CA LYS A 253 -7.28 -19.82 13.74
C LYS A 253 -6.32 -19.08 12.81
N ILE A 254 -6.39 -19.31 11.50
CA ILE A 254 -5.53 -18.63 10.51
C ILE A 254 -5.67 -17.10 10.62
N LEU A 255 -6.91 -16.61 10.71
CA LEU A 255 -7.14 -15.16 10.79
C LEU A 255 -6.67 -14.57 12.13
N HIS A 256 -6.85 -15.28 13.24
CA HIS A 256 -6.31 -14.85 14.55
C HIS A 256 -4.78 -14.79 14.57
N ASP A 257 -4.11 -15.81 14.05
CA ASP A 257 -2.65 -15.82 13.95
C ASP A 257 -2.17 -14.66 13.06
N SER A 258 -2.88 -14.40 11.95
CA SER A 258 -2.59 -13.29 11.03
C SER A 258 -2.75 -11.92 11.68
N VAL A 259 -3.80 -11.72 12.48
CA VAL A 259 -4.00 -10.50 13.28
C VAL A 259 -2.83 -10.27 14.24
N GLN A 260 -2.37 -11.32 14.91
CA GLN A 260 -1.26 -11.22 15.87
C GLN A 260 0.04 -10.83 15.16
N GLU A 261 0.34 -11.45 14.01
CA GLU A 261 1.51 -11.11 13.18
C GLU A 261 1.49 -9.64 12.72
N LEU A 262 0.33 -9.13 12.28
CA LEU A 262 0.19 -7.71 11.90
C LEU A 262 0.40 -6.78 13.10
N ALA A 263 -0.18 -7.11 14.25
CA ALA A 263 -0.02 -6.32 15.48
C ALA A 263 1.44 -6.29 15.95
N ASP A 264 2.11 -7.45 15.99
CA ASP A 264 3.52 -7.56 16.39
C ASP A 264 4.44 -6.79 15.45
N THR A 265 4.11 -6.73 14.16
CA THR A 265 4.83 -5.93 13.17
C THR A 265 4.78 -4.44 13.50
N VAL A 266 3.60 -3.90 13.84
CA VAL A 266 3.45 -2.48 14.26
C VAL A 266 4.15 -2.24 15.59
N ILE A 267 3.94 -3.11 16.58
CA ILE A 267 4.54 -3.02 17.91
C ILE A 267 6.08 -2.95 17.81
N ALA A 268 6.69 -3.76 16.94
CA ALA A 268 8.13 -3.74 16.72
C ALA A 268 8.65 -2.39 16.21
N VAL A 269 7.92 -1.75 15.29
CA VAL A 269 8.27 -0.42 14.76
C VAL A 269 8.10 0.66 15.83
N VAL A 270 6.94 0.68 16.50
CA VAL A 270 6.61 1.67 17.55
C VAL A 270 7.63 1.61 18.69
N ARG A 271 8.02 0.41 19.16
CA ARG A 271 9.06 0.25 20.18
C ARG A 271 10.43 0.75 19.73
N ARG A 272 10.83 0.43 18.51
CA ARG A 272 12.16 0.81 17.98
C ARG A 272 12.30 2.32 17.84
N LEU A 273 11.21 2.99 17.46
CA LEU A 273 11.17 4.44 17.26
C LEU A 273 10.76 5.23 18.50
N ARG A 274 10.17 4.55 19.50
CA ARG A 274 9.58 5.19 20.68
C ARG A 274 8.55 6.25 20.28
N LEU A 275 7.65 5.89 19.35
CA LEU A 275 6.62 6.83 18.84
C LEU A 275 5.59 7.23 19.90
N CYS A 276 5.46 6.44 20.97
CA CYS A 276 4.70 6.80 22.17
C CYS A 276 5.22 6.00 23.37
N GLY A 277 4.87 6.42 24.59
CA GLY A 277 5.07 5.64 25.80
C GLY A 277 4.11 4.45 25.89
N GLU A 278 4.61 3.27 26.31
CA GLU A 278 3.81 2.03 26.48
C GLU A 278 2.65 2.17 27.50
N ALA A 279 2.59 3.25 28.28
CA ALA A 279 1.57 3.48 29.30
C ALA A 279 1.03 4.93 29.37
N ASP A 280 1.34 5.78 28.38
CA ASP A 280 0.90 7.18 28.38
C ASP A 280 -0.13 7.45 27.28
N GLU A 281 -1.40 7.64 27.68
CA GLU A 281 -2.50 8.01 26.77
C GLU A 281 -2.35 9.42 26.18
N LYS A 282 -1.48 10.26 26.75
CA LYS A 282 -1.27 11.64 26.26
C LYS A 282 -0.35 11.69 25.05
N ASP A 283 0.52 10.70 24.88
CA ASP A 283 1.48 10.66 23.79
C ASP A 283 0.89 9.85 22.63
N LYS A 284 0.21 10.56 21.73
CA LYS A 284 -0.51 9.94 20.61
C LYS A 284 0.34 9.88 19.36
N PHE A 285 0.25 8.77 18.64
CA PHE A 285 0.85 8.65 17.29
C PHE A 285 -0.20 8.19 16.28
N PRO A 286 -0.18 8.72 15.05
CA PRO A 286 -1.07 8.24 14.01
C PRO A 286 -0.61 6.84 13.55
N LEU A 287 -1.56 5.91 13.51
CA LEU A 287 -1.40 4.59 12.90
C LEU A 287 -2.24 4.56 11.62
N VAL A 288 -1.59 4.79 10.48
CA VAL A 288 -2.23 4.74 9.17
C VAL A 288 -2.45 3.28 8.75
N LEU A 289 -3.66 2.93 8.32
CA LEU A 289 -4.04 1.57 7.92
C LEU A 289 -4.36 1.55 6.42
N VAL A 290 -3.65 0.73 5.66
CA VAL A 290 -3.78 0.66 4.19
C VAL A 290 -3.80 -0.79 3.70
N GLY A 291 -4.66 -1.08 2.73
CA GLY A 291 -4.67 -2.35 2.00
C GLY A 291 -5.90 -3.21 2.29
N GLY A 292 -6.29 -3.99 1.29
CA GLY A 292 -7.57 -4.72 1.27
C GLY A 292 -7.77 -5.76 2.36
N VAL A 293 -6.72 -6.22 3.06
CA VAL A 293 -6.89 -7.13 4.23
C VAL A 293 -7.45 -6.36 5.43
N LEU A 294 -7.20 -5.06 5.51
CA LEU A 294 -7.68 -4.16 6.57
C LEU A 294 -9.00 -3.46 6.19
N GLU A 295 -9.50 -3.68 4.96
CA GLU A 295 -10.76 -3.10 4.49
C GLU A 295 -11.93 -4.02 4.87
N GLY A 296 -12.79 -3.52 5.76
CA GLY A 296 -14.13 -4.03 6.15
C GLY A 296 -14.51 -5.46 5.74
N ASN A 297 -14.29 -6.41 6.64
CA ASN A 297 -14.98 -7.70 6.61
C ASN A 297 -16.28 -7.58 7.42
N LYS A 298 -17.38 -8.17 6.91
CA LYS A 298 -18.72 -7.89 7.43
C LYS A 298 -18.92 -8.38 8.87
N LYS A 299 -18.37 -9.53 9.23
CA LYS A 299 -18.48 -10.11 10.57
C LYS A 299 -17.11 -10.39 11.19
N TRP A 300 -16.07 -10.65 10.40
CA TRP A 300 -14.70 -10.85 10.89
C TRP A 300 -13.77 -9.64 10.74
N ASP A 301 -13.89 -8.66 11.62
CA ASP A 301 -13.12 -7.40 11.56
C ASP A 301 -11.62 -7.57 11.92
N ILE A 302 -10.80 -7.89 10.91
CA ILE A 302 -9.34 -7.99 11.04
C ILE A 302 -8.75 -6.67 11.54
N SER A 303 -9.18 -5.54 10.97
CA SER A 303 -8.62 -4.23 11.31
C SER A 303 -8.87 -3.85 12.77
N GLY A 304 -10.10 -4.08 13.26
CA GLY A 304 -10.49 -3.83 14.64
C GLY A 304 -9.71 -4.71 15.61
N GLU A 305 -9.52 -5.99 15.32
CA GLU A 305 -8.74 -6.88 16.19
C GLU A 305 -7.24 -6.52 16.17
N VAL A 306 -6.67 -6.11 15.03
CA VAL A 306 -5.29 -5.59 14.98
C VAL A 306 -5.15 -4.33 15.82
N ILE A 307 -6.03 -3.34 15.64
CA ILE A 307 -6.04 -2.10 16.44
C ILE A 307 -6.16 -2.41 17.92
N LYS A 308 -7.03 -3.35 18.30
CA LYS A 308 -7.25 -3.76 19.70
C LYS A 308 -6.00 -4.42 20.28
N CYS A 309 -5.30 -5.26 19.54
CA CYS A 309 -4.03 -5.85 19.97
C CYS A 309 -2.96 -4.77 20.19
N ILE A 310 -2.83 -3.82 19.26
CA ILE A 310 -1.87 -2.72 19.36
C ILE A 310 -2.22 -1.79 20.53
N SER A 311 -3.48 -1.40 20.66
CA SER A 311 -3.95 -0.45 21.67
C SER A 311 -3.84 -0.98 23.11
N LYS A 312 -3.83 -2.32 23.29
CA LYS A 312 -3.51 -2.93 24.60
C LYS A 312 -2.07 -2.65 25.04
N VAL A 313 -1.14 -2.49 24.09
CA VAL A 313 0.28 -2.22 24.36
C VAL A 313 0.57 -0.71 24.28
N PHE A 314 -0.14 0.00 23.41
CA PHE A 314 0.03 1.44 23.17
C PHE A 314 -1.33 2.15 23.17
N PRO A 315 -1.83 2.56 24.35
CA PRO A 315 -3.12 3.25 24.46
C PRO A 315 -3.21 4.57 23.66
N GLY A 316 -2.06 5.20 23.37
CA GLY A 316 -1.96 6.39 22.51
C GLY A 316 -2.11 6.15 21.00
N THR A 317 -2.41 4.92 20.56
CA THR A 317 -2.62 4.60 19.15
C THR A 317 -3.82 5.39 18.61
N ASN A 318 -3.60 6.16 17.53
CA ASN A 318 -4.66 6.88 16.82
C ASN A 318 -4.82 6.29 15.41
N PRO A 319 -5.72 5.32 15.20
CA PRO A 319 -5.95 4.71 13.89
C PRO A 319 -6.45 5.74 12.87
N ILE A 320 -5.89 5.72 11.67
CA ILE A 320 -6.29 6.58 10.56
C ILE A 320 -6.48 5.70 9.32
N TRP A 321 -7.68 5.77 8.75
CA TRP A 321 -7.93 5.32 7.39
C TRP A 321 -7.75 6.52 6.46
N PRO A 322 -6.82 6.48 5.50
CA PRO A 322 -6.63 7.59 4.58
C PRO A 322 -7.91 7.93 3.81
N GLU A 323 -8.26 9.21 3.78
CA GLU A 323 -9.33 9.74 2.93
C GLU A 323 -8.87 9.95 1.48
N VAL A 324 -7.57 9.85 1.24
CA VAL A 324 -6.92 9.96 -0.07
C VAL A 324 -6.02 8.75 -0.31
N GLU A 325 -5.85 8.39 -1.59
CA GLU A 325 -5.00 7.27 -1.97
C GLU A 325 -3.50 7.56 -1.77
N PRO A 326 -2.65 6.53 -1.64
CA PRO A 326 -1.20 6.72 -1.46
C PRO A 326 -0.53 7.53 -2.57
N ALA A 327 -1.00 7.46 -3.82
CA ALA A 327 -0.48 8.29 -4.92
C ALA A 327 -0.62 9.80 -4.63
N ILE A 328 -1.70 10.22 -3.96
CA ILE A 328 -1.85 11.60 -3.48
C ILE A 328 -0.83 11.90 -2.39
N GLY A 329 -0.62 10.96 -1.45
CA GLY A 329 0.46 11.05 -0.47
C GLY A 329 1.83 11.30 -1.12
N ALA A 330 2.19 10.52 -2.14
CA ALA A 330 3.41 10.70 -2.92
C ALA A 330 3.46 12.10 -3.58
N ALA A 331 2.37 12.55 -4.20
CA ALA A 331 2.32 13.86 -4.84
C ALA A 331 2.52 15.00 -3.83
N LEU A 332 1.93 14.91 -2.63
CA LEU A 332 2.11 15.89 -1.55
C LEU A 332 3.56 15.94 -1.05
N LEU A 333 4.28 14.81 -1.04
CA LEU A 333 5.70 14.79 -0.73
C LEU A 333 6.52 15.54 -1.78
N ALA A 334 6.35 15.20 -3.06
CA ALA A 334 7.03 15.88 -4.16
C ALA A 334 6.75 17.38 -4.16
N TRP A 335 5.48 17.78 -3.94
CA TRP A 335 5.06 19.16 -3.87
C TRP A 335 5.69 19.91 -2.68
N SER A 336 5.70 19.32 -1.48
CA SER A 336 6.31 19.91 -0.27
C SER A 336 7.80 20.17 -0.47
N HIS A 337 8.53 19.21 -1.05
CA HIS A 337 9.96 19.37 -1.34
C HIS A 337 10.22 20.40 -2.43
N HIS A 338 9.42 20.41 -3.50
CA HIS A 338 9.53 21.42 -4.56
C HIS A 338 9.36 22.84 -3.99
N ARG A 339 8.33 23.06 -3.17
CA ARG A 339 8.04 24.35 -2.53
C ARG A 339 9.13 24.80 -1.56
N LYS A 340 9.71 23.89 -0.77
CA LYS A 340 10.85 24.21 0.10
C LYS A 340 12.07 24.68 -0.70
N GLY A 341 12.34 24.05 -1.85
CA GLY A 341 13.40 24.47 -2.76
C GLY A 341 13.22 25.91 -3.27
N LEU A 342 12.01 26.27 -3.71
CA LEU A 342 11.70 27.63 -4.17
C LEU A 342 11.90 28.70 -3.09
N LYS A 343 11.58 28.38 -1.82
CA LYS A 343 11.79 29.32 -0.71
C LYS A 343 13.27 29.59 -0.42
N LEU A 344 14.14 28.60 -0.62
CA LEU A 344 15.59 28.76 -0.44
C LEU A 344 16.20 29.58 -1.59
N GLU A 345 15.74 29.35 -2.82
CA GLU A 345 16.18 30.09 -4.01
C GLU A 345 15.75 31.57 -3.99
N ASN A 346 14.53 31.87 -3.52
CA ASN A 346 14.02 33.25 -3.41
C ASN A 346 14.46 34.00 -2.13
N GLY A 347 15.16 33.33 -1.22
CA GLY A 347 15.63 33.88 0.06
C GLY A 347 17.13 34.21 0.08
N SER A 348 17.78 34.24 -1.09
CA SER A 348 19.21 34.54 -1.28
C SER A 348 19.40 35.90 -1.96
#